data_AF-A0A842N5K0-F1
#
_entry.id   AF-A0A842N5K0-F1
#
_cell.length_a   1.000
_cell.length_b   1.000
_cell.length_c   1.000
_cell.angle_alpha   90.00
_cell.angle_beta   90.00
_cell.angle_gamma   90.00
#
_symmetry.space_group_name_H-M   'P 1'
#
loop_
_entity.id
_entity.type
_entity.pdbx_description
1 polymer ?
#
loop_
_entity_poly.entity_id
_entity_poly.type
_entity_poly.pdbx_seq_one_letter_code
_entity_poly.pdbx_strand_id
1 'polypeptide(L)'
;LFAVGADEEAAASLGIDVRRYKLKALMTYAFILGMLGAIYVNLLGNYHPDHFDTFFTITIASIGIIGGLGVIYGAPIVAFILVGLSEVARFTVGTMGGLPWVIYGLAMLVIVLFRPQGVGPLFKEAYVKVKNRFRRRG
;
A
#
# COMPACT_ATOMS: atom_id res chain seq x y z
N LEU A 1 0.87 18.05 8.21
CA LEU A 1 0.08 16.87 7.75
C LEU A 1 -0.57 16.15 8.93
N PHE A 2 0.16 15.72 9.97
CA PHE A 2 -0.46 15.10 11.17
C PHE A 2 -1.50 16.01 11.87
N ALA A 3 -1.25 17.32 11.97
CA ALA A 3 -2.21 18.26 12.55
C ALA A 3 -3.52 18.43 11.74
N VAL A 4 -3.47 18.25 10.41
CA VAL A 4 -4.65 18.27 9.53
C VAL A 4 -5.38 16.92 9.56
N GLY A 5 -4.66 15.83 9.78
CA GLY A 5 -5.22 14.48 9.77
C GLY A 5 -5.93 14.06 11.06
N ALA A 6 -5.74 14.80 12.16
CA ALA A 6 -6.38 14.50 13.44
C ALA A 6 -7.77 15.12 13.56
N ASP A 7 -7.90 16.41 13.20
CA ASP A 7 -9.18 17.12 13.20
C ASP A 7 -9.10 18.34 12.26
N GLU A 8 -9.91 18.31 11.21
CA GLU A 8 -9.91 19.32 10.15
C GLU A 8 -10.51 20.65 10.64
N GLU A 9 -11.54 20.58 11.48
CA GLU A 9 -12.23 21.74 12.03
C GLU A 9 -11.38 22.42 13.11
N ALA A 10 -10.68 21.63 13.94
CA ALA A 10 -9.73 22.17 14.90
C ALA A 10 -8.54 22.87 14.22
N ALA A 11 -8.02 22.31 13.12
CA ALA A 11 -6.95 22.96 12.36
C ALA A 11 -7.41 24.26 11.69
N ALA A 12 -8.64 24.28 11.14
CA ALA A 12 -9.22 25.48 10.54
C ALA A 12 -9.47 26.59 11.57
N SER A 13 -9.92 26.25 12.79
CA SER A 13 -10.14 27.22 13.87
C SER A 13 -8.86 27.84 14.42
N LEU A 14 -7.71 27.17 14.26
CA LEU A 14 -6.37 27.71 14.55
C LEU A 14 -5.80 28.59 13.41
N GLY A 15 -6.59 28.89 12.37
CA GLY A 15 -6.19 29.73 11.24
C GLY A 15 -5.35 29.02 10.19
N ILE A 16 -5.26 27.68 10.22
CA ILE A 16 -4.55 26.91 9.20
C ILE A 16 -5.46 26.73 7.98
N ASP A 17 -5.01 27.14 6.80
CA ASP A 17 -5.73 26.88 5.53
C ASP A 17 -5.57 25.41 5.12
N VAL A 18 -6.44 24.56 5.69
CA VAL A 18 -6.43 23.11 5.49
C VAL A 18 -6.57 22.72 4.02
N ARG A 19 -7.37 23.48 3.26
CA ARG A 19 -7.60 23.27 1.84
C ARG A 19 -6.29 23.38 1.05
N ARG A 20 -5.48 24.42 1.27
CA ARG A 20 -4.18 24.58 0.60
C ARG A 20 -3.23 23.43 0.91
N TYR A 21 -3.19 22.95 2.16
CA TYR A 21 -2.34 21.83 2.54
C TYR A 21 -2.76 20.51 1.87
N LYS A 22 -4.06 20.23 1.80
CA LYS A 22 -4.59 19.07 1.07
C LYS A 22 -4.30 19.14 -0.42
N LEU A 23 -4.50 20.30 -1.05
CA LEU A 23 -4.17 20.52 -2.47
C LEU A 23 -2.69 20.29 -2.75
N LYS A 24 -1.78 20.82 -1.92
CA LYS A 24 -0.34 20.56 -2.05
C LYS A 24 -0.02 19.07 -1.91
N ALA A 25 -0.61 18.38 -0.92
CA ALA A 25 -0.40 16.95 -0.75
C ALA A 25 -0.91 16.15 -1.96
N LEU A 26 -2.08 16.49 -2.49
CA LEU A 26 -2.65 15.87 -3.69
C LEU A 26 -1.77 16.12 -4.92
N MET A 27 -1.29 17.34 -5.12
CA MET A 27 -0.40 17.69 -6.24
C MET A 27 0.88 16.87 -6.21
N THR A 28 1.54 16.77 -5.04
CA THR A 28 2.75 15.96 -4.89
C THR A 28 2.46 14.48 -5.15
N TYR A 29 1.33 13.96 -4.66
CA TYR A 29 0.92 12.58 -4.89
C TYR A 29 0.62 12.29 -6.37
N ALA A 30 -0.17 13.15 -7.02
CA ALA A 30 -0.53 13.03 -8.43
C ALA A 30 0.69 13.12 -9.35
N PHE A 31 1.66 13.99 -9.02
CA PHE A 31 2.91 14.10 -9.78
C PHE A 31 3.72 12.81 -9.73
N ILE A 32 3.88 12.22 -8.54
CA ILE A 32 4.62 10.95 -8.35
C ILE A 32 3.89 9.81 -9.07
N LEU A 33 2.57 9.69 -8.89
CA LEU A 33 1.77 8.67 -9.57
C LEU A 33 1.83 8.80 -11.09
N GLY A 34 1.71 10.01 -11.63
CA GLY A 34 1.78 10.25 -13.07
C GLY A 34 3.13 9.85 -13.66
N MET A 35 4.21 10.17 -12.97
CA MET A 35 5.56 9.76 -13.37
C MET A 35 5.73 8.24 -13.34
N LEU A 36 5.32 7.59 -12.25
CA LEU A 36 5.38 6.13 -12.14
C LEU A 36 4.50 5.42 -13.17
N GLY A 37 3.30 5.94 -13.45
CA GLY A 37 2.42 5.41 -14.48
C GLY A 37 3.01 5.52 -15.88
N ALA A 38 3.61 6.67 -16.22
CA ALA A 38 4.27 6.87 -17.50
C ALA A 38 5.45 5.90 -17.71
N ILE A 39 6.24 5.66 -16.65
CA ILE A 39 7.33 4.67 -16.66
C ILE A 39 6.75 3.26 -16.80
N TYR A 40 5.70 2.91 -16.05
CA TYR A 40 5.08 1.59 -16.07
C TYR A 40 4.55 1.21 -17.45
N VAL A 41 3.85 2.13 -18.11
CA VAL A 41 3.32 1.89 -19.47
C VAL A 41 4.46 1.76 -20.49
N ASN A 42 5.54 2.54 -20.36
CA ASN A 42 6.72 2.37 -21.21
C ASN A 42 7.38 0.99 -21.01
N LEU A 43 7.44 0.49 -19.77
CA LEU A 43 7.99 -0.85 -19.47
C LEU A 43 7.16 -1.98 -20.08
N LEU A 44 5.83 -1.82 -20.20
CA LEU A 44 4.96 -2.82 -20.84
C LEU A 44 5.20 -2.91 -22.36
N GLY A 45 5.71 -1.85 -22.99
CA GLY A 45 6.03 -1.80 -24.42
C GLY A 45 4.82 -1.85 -25.37
N ASN A 46 3.61 -2.08 -24.86
CA ASN A 46 2.37 -2.12 -25.63
C ASN A 46 1.24 -1.43 -24.87
N TYR A 47 0.49 -0.57 -25.57
CA TYR A 47 -0.67 0.13 -25.02
C TYR A 47 -1.92 -0.72 -25.26
N HIS A 48 -2.17 -1.70 -24.40
CA HIS A 48 -3.39 -2.52 -24.43
C HIS A 48 -4.25 -2.29 -23.18
N PRO A 49 -5.59 -2.11 -23.33
CA PRO A 49 -6.50 -1.93 -22.20
C PRO A 49 -6.55 -3.15 -21.28
N ASP A 50 -6.19 -4.33 -21.78
CA ASP A 50 -6.12 -5.58 -21.01
C ASP A 50 -5.12 -5.53 -19.84
N HIS A 51 -4.15 -4.61 -19.87
CA HIS A 51 -3.23 -4.40 -18.75
C HIS A 51 -3.90 -3.75 -17.54
N PHE A 52 -5.05 -3.09 -17.72
CA PHE A 52 -5.82 -2.42 -16.68
C PHE A 52 -7.10 -3.20 -16.33
N ASP A 53 -6.94 -4.51 -16.14
CA ASP A 53 -8.00 -5.41 -15.69
C ASP A 53 -8.55 -5.01 -14.30
N THR A 54 -9.79 -5.41 -14.04
CA THR A 54 -10.40 -5.51 -12.71
C THR A 54 -9.43 -6.07 -11.65
N PHE A 55 -8.72 -7.17 -11.93
CA PHE A 55 -7.77 -7.77 -11.00
C PHE A 55 -6.62 -6.82 -10.64
N PHE A 56 -6.10 -6.07 -11.62
CA PHE A 56 -5.07 -5.07 -11.38
C PHE A 56 -5.56 -3.96 -10.43
N THR A 57 -6.78 -3.46 -10.66
CA THR A 57 -7.40 -2.44 -9.81
C THR A 57 -7.63 -2.94 -8.39
N ILE A 58 -8.11 -4.19 -8.22
CA ILE A 58 -8.28 -4.83 -6.92
C ILE A 58 -6.94 -4.97 -6.20
N THR A 59 -5.88 -5.36 -6.92
CA THR A 59 -4.54 -5.49 -6.35
C THR A 59 -4.00 -4.16 -5.81
N ILE A 60 -4.17 -3.06 -6.54
CA ILE A 60 -3.73 -1.73 -6.07
C ILE A 60 -4.58 -1.28 -4.87
N ALA A 61 -5.90 -1.45 -4.94
CA ALA A 61 -6.79 -1.07 -3.85
C ALA A 61 -6.51 -1.86 -2.57
N SER A 62 -6.28 -3.16 -2.68
CA SER A 62 -6.00 -4.03 -1.53
C SER A 62 -4.69 -3.65 -0.84
N ILE A 63 -3.64 -3.28 -1.59
CA ILE A 63 -2.37 -2.79 -1.02
C ILE A 63 -2.62 -1.55 -0.14
N GLY A 64 -3.48 -0.63 -0.59
CA GLY A 64 -3.84 0.56 0.19
C GLY A 64 -4.62 0.21 1.46
N ILE A 65 -5.63 -0.65 1.33
CA ILE A 65 -6.50 -1.06 2.45
C ILE A 65 -5.72 -1.86 3.50
N ILE A 66 -4.93 -2.84 3.06
CA ILE A 66 -4.19 -3.77 3.93
C ILE A 66 -2.91 -3.13 4.46
N GLY A 67 -2.27 -2.27 3.68
CA GLY A 67 -1.12 -1.46 4.09
C GLY A 67 -1.41 -0.59 5.32
N GLY A 68 -2.66 -0.13 5.43
CA GLY A 68 -3.23 0.44 6.65
C GLY A 68 -3.17 1.96 6.76
N LEU A 69 -4.23 2.51 7.36
CA LEU A 69 -4.40 3.91 7.76
C LEU A 69 -3.44 4.24 8.92
N GLY A 70 -2.37 4.98 8.66
CA GLY A 70 -1.56 5.62 9.72
C GLY A 70 -0.07 5.24 9.79
N VAL A 71 0.42 4.33 8.94
CA VAL A 71 1.86 4.03 8.82
C VAL A 71 2.30 4.14 7.36
N ILE A 72 3.09 5.15 7.03
CA ILE A 72 3.57 5.43 5.66
C ILE A 72 4.30 4.22 5.06
N TYR A 73 5.01 3.45 5.88
CA TYR A 73 5.76 2.26 5.45
C TYR A 73 4.91 1.00 5.30
N GLY A 74 3.64 0.99 5.72
CA GLY A 74 2.79 -0.20 5.66
C GLY A 74 2.45 -0.62 4.23
N ALA A 75 2.11 0.34 3.36
CA ALA A 75 1.75 0.06 1.97
C ALA A 75 2.91 -0.53 1.12
N PRO A 76 4.14 0.02 1.16
CA PRO A 76 5.28 -0.58 0.43
C PRO A 76 5.59 -2.01 0.88
N ILE A 77 5.51 -2.30 2.18
CA ILE A 77 5.79 -3.63 2.71
C ILE A 77 4.72 -4.64 2.27
N VAL A 78 3.46 -4.26 2.34
CA VAL A 78 2.35 -5.11 1.87
C VAL A 78 2.44 -5.32 0.36
N ALA A 79 2.75 -4.28 -0.41
CA ALA A 79 2.98 -4.41 -1.85
C ALA A 79 4.08 -5.43 -2.13
N PHE A 80 5.22 -5.33 -1.44
CA PHE A 80 6.32 -6.28 -1.62
C PHE A 80 5.92 -7.72 -1.29
N ILE A 81 5.21 -7.94 -0.18
CA ILE A 81 4.78 -9.28 0.23
C ILE A 81 3.73 -9.85 -0.74
N LEU A 82 2.65 -9.12 -0.99
CA LEU A 82 1.52 -9.61 -1.78
C LEU A 82 1.87 -9.74 -3.25
N VAL A 83 2.52 -8.72 -3.84
CA VAL A 83 2.94 -8.75 -5.25
C VAL A 83 4.07 -9.76 -5.43
N GLY A 84 5.04 -9.80 -4.52
CA GLY A 84 6.13 -10.79 -4.57
C GLY A 84 5.60 -12.21 -4.47
N LEU A 85 4.65 -12.48 -3.57
CA LEU A 85 4.00 -13.78 -3.46
C LEU A 85 3.22 -14.14 -4.73
N SER A 86 2.45 -13.20 -5.27
CA SER A 86 1.75 -13.39 -6.55
C SER A 86 2.69 -13.71 -7.68
N GLU A 87 3.84 -13.05 -7.75
CA GLU A 87 4.79 -13.25 -8.82
C GLU A 87 5.46 -14.62 -8.71
N VAL A 88 5.87 -15.03 -7.51
CA VAL A 88 6.36 -16.40 -7.26
C VAL A 88 5.30 -17.45 -7.59
N ALA A 89 4.04 -17.21 -7.21
CA ALA A 89 2.93 -18.10 -7.56
C ALA A 89 2.70 -18.16 -9.08
N ARG A 90 2.90 -17.04 -9.78
CA ARG A 90 2.83 -16.95 -11.25
C ARG A 90 3.96 -17.76 -11.91
N PHE A 91 5.18 -17.70 -11.37
CA PHE A 91 6.31 -18.48 -11.89
C PHE A 91 6.18 -19.99 -11.63
N THR A 92 5.63 -20.39 -10.49
CA THR A 92 5.55 -21.81 -10.07
C THR A 92 4.30 -22.53 -10.57
N VAL A 93 3.15 -21.85 -10.61
CA VAL A 93 1.83 -22.46 -10.89
C VAL A 93 1.09 -21.75 -12.04
N GLY A 94 1.75 -20.83 -12.74
CA GLY A 94 1.14 -20.02 -13.81
C GLY A 94 0.68 -20.81 -15.04
N THR A 95 1.08 -22.07 -15.18
CA THR A 95 0.61 -22.97 -16.24
C THR A 95 -0.84 -23.43 -16.01
N MET A 96 -1.37 -23.34 -14.79
CA MET A 96 -2.76 -23.63 -14.47
C MET A 96 -3.55 -22.32 -14.42
N GLY A 97 -4.25 -22.01 -15.52
CA GLY A 97 -4.97 -20.75 -15.72
C GLY A 97 -5.85 -20.34 -14.53
N GLY A 98 -5.50 -19.24 -13.87
CA GLY A 98 -6.27 -18.62 -12.79
C GLY A 98 -5.84 -18.97 -11.35
N LEU A 99 -5.03 -20.00 -11.13
CA LEU A 99 -4.54 -20.36 -9.79
C LEU A 99 -3.78 -19.22 -9.06
N PRO A 100 -2.93 -18.42 -9.74
CA PRO A 100 -2.23 -17.31 -9.09
C PRO A 100 -3.18 -16.28 -8.45
N TRP A 101 -4.35 -16.04 -9.04
CA TRP A 101 -5.34 -15.11 -8.50
C TRP A 101 -6.08 -15.69 -7.28
N VAL A 102 -6.30 -17.01 -7.26
CA VAL A 102 -6.87 -17.69 -6.09
C VAL A 102 -5.89 -17.65 -4.92
N ILE A 103 -4.61 -17.92 -5.17
CA ILE A 103 -3.55 -17.85 -4.14
C ILE A 103 -3.44 -16.42 -3.60
N TYR A 104 -3.51 -15.42 -4.49
CA TYR A 104 -3.51 -14.02 -4.08
C TYR A 104 -4.70 -13.66 -3.18
N GLY A 105 -5.92 -14.04 -3.59
CA GLY A 105 -7.13 -13.80 -2.80
C GLY A 105 -7.07 -14.51 -1.44
N LEU A 106 -6.52 -15.73 -1.39
CA LEU A 106 -6.36 -16.48 -0.15
C LEU A 106 -5.32 -15.83 0.77
N ALA A 107 -4.18 -15.37 0.23
CA ALA A 107 -3.18 -14.62 0.99
C ALA A 107 -3.76 -13.30 1.54
N MET A 108 -4.54 -12.59 0.71
CA MET A 108 -5.26 -11.39 1.12
C MET A 108 -6.22 -11.68 2.28
N LEU A 109 -7.02 -12.76 2.15
CA LEU A 109 -8.00 -13.18 3.16
C LEU A 109 -7.31 -13.54 4.47
N VAL A 110 -6.20 -14.28 4.42
CA VAL A 110 -5.38 -14.59 5.60
C VAL A 110 -4.92 -13.30 6.28
N ILE A 111 -4.37 -12.33 5.55
CA ILE A 111 -3.91 -11.08 6.17
C ILE A 111 -5.06 -10.33 6.85
N VAL A 112 -6.21 -10.23 6.19
CA VAL A 112 -7.40 -9.56 6.73
C VAL A 112 -7.96 -10.29 7.96
N LEU A 113 -8.04 -11.62 7.92
CA LEU A 113 -8.58 -12.46 8.99
C LEU A 113 -7.70 -12.41 10.24
N PHE A 114 -6.38 -12.51 10.06
CA PHE A 114 -5.46 -12.45 11.20
C PHE A 114 -5.35 -11.03 11.76
N ARG A 115 -5.43 -9.98 10.94
CA ARG A 115 -5.27 -8.58 11.38
C ARG A 115 -6.13 -7.59 10.58
N PRO A 116 -7.38 -7.32 11.02
CA PRO A 116 -8.29 -6.39 10.33
C PRO A 116 -7.82 -4.92 10.37
N GLN A 117 -6.87 -4.60 11.25
CA GLN A 117 -6.25 -3.26 11.33
C GLN A 117 -5.14 -3.04 10.29
N GLY A 118 -4.86 -4.03 9.44
CA GLY A 118 -3.81 -4.00 8.44
C GLY A 118 -2.42 -4.35 9.00
N VAL A 119 -1.43 -4.31 8.11
CA VAL A 119 -0.06 -4.76 8.37
C VAL A 119 0.84 -3.65 8.92
N GLY A 120 0.48 -2.38 8.71
CA GLY A 120 1.22 -1.22 9.21
C GLY A 120 1.49 -1.23 10.73
N PRO A 121 0.50 -1.48 11.60
CA PRO A 121 0.70 -1.55 13.05
C PRO A 121 1.60 -2.71 13.51
N LEU A 122 1.55 -3.86 12.82
CA LEU A 122 2.36 -5.04 13.14
C LEU A 122 3.87 -4.75 13.03
N PHE A 123 4.28 -4.07 11.96
CA PHE A 123 5.68 -3.70 11.77
C PHE A 123 6.13 -2.60 12.73
N LYS A 124 5.24 -1.67 13.11
CA LYS A 124 5.54 -0.68 14.16
C LYS A 124 5.80 -1.35 15.51
N GLU A 125 4.96 -2.31 15.91
CA GLU A 125 5.12 -3.08 17.14
C GLU A 125 6.36 -3.98 17.12
N ALA A 126 6.61 -4.69 16.01
CA ALA A 126 7.78 -5.54 15.83
C ALA A 126 9.09 -4.72 15.84
N TYR A 127 9.13 -3.58 15.14
CA TYR A 127 10.27 -2.66 15.11
C TYR A 127 10.58 -2.10 16.50
N VAL A 128 9.57 -1.66 17.25
CA VAL A 128 9.73 -1.16 18.62
C VAL A 128 10.22 -2.26 19.56
N LYS A 129 9.72 -3.50 19.41
CA LYS A 129 10.14 -4.65 20.22
C LYS A 129 11.59 -5.06 19.95
N VAL A 130 12.04 -5.04 18.70
CA VAL A 130 13.45 -5.32 18.31
C VAL A 130 14.38 -4.20 18.78
N LYS A 131 14.00 -2.93 18.60
CA LYS A 131 14.77 -1.77 19.08
C LYS A 131 14.95 -1.78 20.60
N ASN A 132 13.89 -2.10 21.34
CA ASN A 132 13.95 -2.19 22.80
C ASN A 132 14.76 -3.40 23.30
N ARG A 133 14.85 -4.47 22.51
CA ARG A 133 15.70 -5.63 22.84
C ARG A 133 17.19 -5.33 22.62
N PHE A 134 17.53 -4.51 21.63
CA PHE A 134 18.90 -4.04 21.41
C PHE A 134 19.36 -3.03 22.47
N ARG A 135 18.47 -2.16 22.95
CA ARG A 135 18.78 -1.15 23.99
C ARG A 135 18.89 -1.70 25.42
N ARG A 136 18.73 -3.02 25.62
CA ARG A 136 18.94 -3.71 26.92
C ARG A 136 20.30 -4.44 27.00
N ARG A 137 21.13 -4.35 25.96
CA ARG A 137 22.45 -5.00 25.88
C ARG A 137 23.64 -4.03 25.83
N GLY A 138 23.38 -2.73 25.92
CA GLY A 138 24.38 -1.69 26.16
C GLY A 138 23.96 -0.87 27.37
#